data_AF-A0A7X0U6W0-F1
#
_entry.id   AF-A0A7X0U6W0-F1
#
_cell.length_a   1.000
_cell.length_b   1.000
_cell.length_c   1.000
_cell.angle_alpha   90.00
_cell.angle_beta   90.00
_cell.angle_gamma   90.00
#
_symmetry.space_group_name_H-M   'P 1'
#
loop_
_entity.id
_entity.type
_entity.pdbx_description
1 polymer ?
#
loop_
_entity_poly.entity_id
_entity_poly.type
_entity_poly.pdbx_seq_one_letter_code
_entity_poly.pdbx_strand_id
1 'polypeptide(L)' 'MEYNILSHVSMKTLIEQVNDAIKCGWEPLGGLAMASSNWWAQAMIRRK' A
#
# COMPACT_ATOMS: atom_id res chain seq x y z
N MET A 1 4.32 15.78 6.48
CA MET A 1 4.90 14.50 6.03
C MET A 1 4.35 13.35 6.86
N GLU A 2 3.47 12.55 6.25
CA GLU A 2 2.79 11.42 6.88
C GLU A 2 3.23 10.11 6.22
N TYR A 3 3.23 9.02 6.98
CA TYR A 3 3.62 7.68 6.54
C TYR A 3 2.50 6.69 6.81
N ASN A 4 2.26 5.76 5.88
CA ASN A 4 1.27 4.71 6.04
C ASN A 4 1.73 3.40 5.38
N ILE A 5 1.30 2.27 5.95
CA ILE A 5 1.44 0.94 5.34
C ILE A 5 0.04 0.41 5.04
N LEU A 6 -0.22 0.18 3.76
CA LEU A 6 -1.40 -0.59 3.35
C LEU A 6 -0.99 -2.06 3.26
N SER A 7 -1.79 -2.96 3.84
CA SER A 7 -1.50 -4.39 3.75
C SER A 7 -2.78 -5.20 3.65
N HIS A 8 -2.74 -6.26 2.83
CA HIS A 8 -3.88 -7.15 2.65
C HIS A 8 -3.43 -8.53 2.19
N VAL A 9 -4.23 -9.57 2.47
CA VAL A 9 -3.97 -10.95 2.02
C VAL A 9 -4.36 -11.20 0.55
N SER A 10 -5.26 -10.36 0.03
CA SER A 10 -5.64 -10.34 -1.38
C SER A 10 -4.90 -9.21 -2.08
N MET A 11 -4.06 -9.58 -3.05
CA MET A 11 -3.35 -8.61 -3.91
C MET A 11 -4.32 -7.66 -4.61
N LYS A 12 -5.46 -8.16 -5.09
CA LYS A 12 -6.47 -7.35 -5.77
C LYS A 12 -6.99 -6.23 -4.86
N THR A 13 -7.35 -6.56 -3.63
CA THR A 13 -7.86 -5.58 -2.66
C THR A 13 -6.77 -4.59 -2.26
N LEU A 14 -5.51 -5.03 -2.11
CA LEU A 14 -4.41 -4.10 -1.84
C LEU A 14 -4.23 -3.11 -2.99
N ILE A 15 -4.29 -3.56 -4.25
CA ILE A 15 -4.20 -2.67 -5.42
C ILE A 15 -5.31 -1.62 -5.40
N GLU A 16 -6.55 -2.02 -5.10
CA GLU A 16 -7.68 -1.10 -4.96
C GLU A 16 -7.42 -0.04 -3.87
N GLN A 17 -6.96 -0.48 -2.68
CA GLN A 17 -6.61 0.42 -1.57
C GLN A 17 -5.49 1.39 -1.93
N VAL A 18 -4.44 0.92 -2.60
CA VAL A 18 -3.31 1.75 -3.06
C VAL A 18 -3.79 2.79 -4.07
N ASN A 19 -4.62 2.39 -5.04
CA ASN A 19 -5.17 3.30 -6.04
C ASN A 19 -6.06 4.38 -5.39
N ASP A 20 -6.87 4.03 -4.41
CA ASP A 20 -7.69 4.99 -3.69
C ASP A 20 -6.84 5.95 -2.83
N ALA A 21 -5.78 5.45 -2.19
CA ALA A 21 -4.83 6.30 -1.48
C ALA A 21 -4.13 7.30 -2.43
N ILE A 22 -3.75 6.86 -3.63
CA ILE A 22 -3.16 7.72 -4.66
C ILE A 22 -4.12 8.86 -5.05
N LYS A 23 -5.42 8.57 -5.23
CA LYS A 23 -6.43 9.62 -5.49
C LYS A 23 -6.53 10.64 -4.35
N CYS A 24 -6.22 10.23 -3.12
CA CYS A 24 -6.18 11.10 -1.94
C CYS A 24 -4.83 11.83 -1.74
N GLY A 25 -3.89 11.70 -2.69
CA GLY A 25 -2.60 12.37 -2.67
C GLY A 25 -1.49 11.64 -1.90
N TRP A 26 -1.62 10.32 -1.70
CA TRP A 26 -0.52 9.49 -1.22
C TRP A 26 0.36 9.01 -2.38
N GLU A 27 1.67 8.90 -2.12
CA GLU A 27 2.68 8.44 -3.06
C GLU A 27 3.23 7.06 -2.60
N PRO A 28 3.31 6.06 -3.49
CA PRO A 28 3.93 4.78 -3.16
C PRO A 28 5.46 4.88 -3.11
N LEU A 29 6.06 4.22 -2.11
CA LEU A 29 7.52 4.13 -1.94
C LEU A 29 8.08 2.77 -2.34
N GLY A 30 7.52 1.70 -1.79
CA GLY A 30 7.98 0.33 -2.03
C GLY A 30 7.03 -0.71 -1.44
N GLY A 31 6.97 -1.88 -2.08
CA GLY A 31 6.13 -3.00 -1.66
C GLY A 31 6.93 -4.16 -1.09
N LEU A 32 6.28 -4.96 -0.23
CA LEU A 32 6.81 -6.20 0.33
C LEU A 32 5.79 -7.33 0.16
N ALA A 33 6.29 -8.54 -0.06
CA ALA A 33 5.49 -9.75 -0.21
C ALA A 33 6.06 -10.86 0.68
N MET A 34 5.21 -11.51 1.47
CA MET A 34 5.55 -12.74 2.18
C MET A 34 4.92 -13.94 1.47
N ALA A 35 5.77 -14.80 0.89
CA ALA A 35 5.37 -15.96 0.11
C ALA A 35 4.57 -17.01 0.92
N SER A 36 4.80 -17.12 2.23
CA SER A 36 4.17 -18.14 3.08
C SER A 36 2.74 -17.84 3.49
N SER A 37 2.29 -16.58 3.41
CA SER A 37 1.00 -16.14 3.95
C SER A 37 0.12 -15.37 2.97
N ASN A 38 0.52 -15.30 1.68
CA ASN A 38 -0.10 -14.44 0.68
C ASN A 38 -0.31 -13.00 1.20
N TRP A 39 0.61 -12.51 2.04
CA TRP A 39 0.46 -11.22 2.67
C TRP A 39 1.29 -10.18 1.93
N TRP A 40 0.62 -9.13 1.50
CA TRP A 40 1.17 -8.07 0.67
C TRP A 40 1.10 -6.77 1.44
N ALA A 41 2.14 -5.95 1.33
CA ALA A 41 2.18 -4.63 1.93
C ALA A 41 2.77 -3.61 0.96
N GLN A 42 2.31 -2.36 1.06
CA GLN A 42 2.79 -1.22 0.29
C GLN A 42 3.02 -0.03 1.23
N ALA A 43 4.25 0.48 1.25
CA ALA A 43 4.60 1.70 1.95
C ALA A 43 4.17 2.93 1.13
N MET A 44 3.56 3.90 1.82
CA MET A 44 2.99 5.11 1.26
C MET A 44 3.47 6.34 2.06
N ILE A 45 3.68 7.46 1.38
CA ILE A 45 3.98 8.76 1.99
C ILE A 45 3.01 9.82 1.50
N ARG A 46 2.73 10.82 2.33
CA ARG A 46 2.07 12.06 1.91
C ARG A 46 2.92 13.25 2.35
N ARG A 47 3.42 14.01 1.37
CA ARG A 47 4.38 15.11 1.60
C ARG A 47 3.76 16.41 2.11
N LYS A 48 2.43 16.49 2.11
CA LYS A 48 1.68 17.62 2.65
C LYS A 48 1.90 17.80 4.15
#